data_AF-A0A1G5QP12-F1
#
_entry.id   AF-A0A1G5QP12-F1
#
_cell.length_a   1.000
_cell.length_b   1.000
_cell.length_c   1.000
_cell.angle_alpha   90.00
_cell.angle_beta   90.00
_cell.angle_gamma   90.00
#
_symmetry.space_group_name_H-M   'P 1'
#
loop_
_entity.id
_entity.type
_entity.pdbx_description
1 polymer ?
#
loop_
_entity_poly.entity_id
_entity_poly.type
_entity_poly.pdbx_seq_one_letter_code
_entity_poly.pdbx_strand_id
1 'polypeptide(L)'
;MKRIAVFADGTWNSPEHGGATNPLLMARAVRPDAGGVKQVTFYDWGVGTDRRLIAGGLSGEGVDKNIMDCYRFLVHNYERGDRLYFFGFSRGAYTVRSLAGFIRNCGLLRRQYAGQIPAAYRLYRSRSGNSRPSAPKCVAFRQKYAVADITPIEFVGVFDTVGSFGVPLPFWGTLGDRDYLFHDTEPSKIIRHARHAVAIDENRGDFEPTLWDQRSGLDIRQVWFAGTHSDIGGGYKEPGLSHCAGHWMLHEATAFGLQFESHLNDSLVPDPLDKLHNERKGLYLMRAEAIRQISGPLHVSARQRWDADARDYRQKSKALKRLLEAKEHDWSQIELVRTGIGRVESPVVPV
;
A
#
# COMPACT_ATOMS: atom_id res chain seq x y z
N MET A 1 -9.83 -9.61 22.30
CA MET A 1 -9.49 -9.56 20.86
C MET A 1 -9.70 -8.13 20.39
N LYS A 2 -8.67 -7.52 19.82
CA LYS A 2 -8.69 -6.16 19.26
C LYS A 2 -8.23 -6.16 17.81
N ARG A 3 -8.40 -5.03 17.14
CA ARG A 3 -7.86 -4.77 15.80
C ARG A 3 -6.67 -3.84 15.93
N ILE A 4 -5.57 -4.15 15.25
CA ILE A 4 -4.36 -3.33 15.28
C ILE A 4 -4.06 -2.90 13.85
N ALA A 5 -4.08 -1.60 13.60
CA ALA A 5 -3.88 -1.02 12.29
C ALA A 5 -2.53 -0.26 12.25
N VAL A 6 -1.70 -0.59 11.26
CA VAL A 6 -0.45 0.13 10.97
C VAL A 6 -0.60 0.85 9.64
N PHE A 7 -0.30 2.14 9.63
CA PHE A 7 -0.30 2.98 8.44
C PHE A 7 1.11 3.52 8.22
N ALA A 8 1.70 3.29 7.05
CA ALA A 8 3.03 3.78 6.72
C ALA A 8 2.98 4.65 5.46
N ASP A 9 3.52 5.86 5.53
CA ASP A 9 3.51 6.78 4.39
C ASP A 9 4.82 6.71 3.58
N GLY A 10 4.79 7.24 2.36
CA GLY A 10 5.96 7.47 1.53
C GLY A 10 6.88 8.54 2.11
N THR A 11 8.15 8.48 1.75
CA THR A 11 9.15 9.50 2.13
C THR A 11 8.77 10.88 1.60
N TRP A 12 9.10 11.90 2.40
CA TRP A 12 8.77 13.31 2.20
C TRP A 12 7.31 13.69 2.50
N ASN A 13 6.44 12.71 2.80
CA ASN A 13 5.12 13.01 3.32
C ASN A 13 5.22 13.26 4.83
N SER A 14 4.76 14.44 5.26
CA SER A 14 4.71 14.82 6.66
C SER A 14 3.24 14.96 7.08
N PRO A 15 2.83 14.42 8.23
CA PRO A 15 1.49 14.69 8.76
C PRO A 15 1.27 16.16 9.13
N GLU A 16 2.36 16.94 9.23
CA GLU A 16 2.39 18.33 9.65
C GLU A 16 2.54 19.32 8.48
N HIS A 17 2.97 18.84 7.30
CA HIS A 17 3.27 19.70 6.15
C HIS A 17 2.75 19.09 4.85
N GLY A 18 2.03 19.89 4.06
CA GLY A 18 1.46 19.47 2.77
C GLY A 18 0.02 18.94 2.86
N GLY A 19 -0.46 18.38 1.75
CA GLY A 19 -1.77 17.73 1.70
C GLY A 19 -1.74 16.36 2.41
N ALA A 20 -2.89 15.93 2.92
CA ALA A 20 -2.99 14.62 3.56
C ALA A 20 -2.98 13.48 2.52
N THR A 21 -2.24 12.41 2.80
CA THR A 21 -2.28 11.18 2.02
C THR A 21 -3.46 10.31 2.46
N ASN A 22 -3.86 9.36 1.62
CA ASN A 22 -4.91 8.39 1.94
C ASN A 22 -4.58 7.58 3.20
N PRO A 23 -3.36 7.02 3.40
CA PRO A 23 -2.99 6.40 4.68
C PRO A 23 -3.15 7.33 5.89
N LEU A 24 -2.79 8.60 5.78
CA LEU A 24 -2.94 9.57 6.87
C LEU A 24 -4.41 9.88 7.19
N LEU A 25 -5.23 10.11 6.16
CA LEU A 25 -6.68 10.33 6.32
C LEU A 25 -7.32 9.13 7.02
N MET A 26 -7.01 7.92 6.56
CA MET A 26 -7.53 6.68 7.15
C MET A 26 -7.03 6.50 8.60
N ALA A 27 -5.75 6.75 8.89
CA ALA A 27 -5.19 6.61 10.22
C ALA A 27 -5.87 7.55 11.23
N ARG A 28 -6.14 8.80 10.84
CA ARG A 28 -6.84 9.81 11.66
C ARG A 28 -8.27 9.42 11.98
N ALA A 29 -8.87 8.56 11.16
CA ALA A 29 -10.27 8.20 11.26
C ALA A 29 -10.53 6.78 11.75
N VAL A 30 -9.53 5.96 12.10
CA VAL A 30 -9.83 4.65 12.72
C VAL A 30 -10.57 4.87 14.03
N ARG A 31 -11.77 4.29 14.14
CA ARG A 31 -12.61 4.42 15.35
C ARG A 31 -11.96 3.68 16.52
N PRO A 32 -11.66 4.31 17.67
CA PRO A 32 -10.98 3.62 18.78
C PRO A 32 -11.78 2.46 19.40
N ASP A 33 -13.11 2.54 19.38
CA ASP A 33 -14.03 1.50 19.85
C ASP A 33 -15.14 1.24 18.83
N ALA A 34 -15.14 0.06 18.23
CA ALA A 34 -16.12 -0.36 17.24
C ALA A 34 -17.08 -1.38 17.83
N GLY A 35 -18.06 -0.92 18.61
CA GLY A 35 -19.07 -1.78 19.23
C GLY A 35 -18.47 -2.74 20.26
N GLY A 36 -17.59 -2.23 21.12
CA GLY A 36 -16.86 -3.01 22.13
C GLY A 36 -15.56 -3.65 21.62
N VAL A 37 -15.31 -3.63 20.31
CA VAL A 37 -14.02 -4.07 19.74
C VAL A 37 -13.06 -2.90 19.69
N LYS A 38 -12.02 -2.92 20.53
CA LYS A 38 -10.95 -1.92 20.51
C LYS A 38 -10.19 -1.97 19.18
N GLN A 39 -9.88 -0.80 18.62
CA GLN A 39 -9.02 -0.66 17.45
C GLN A 39 -7.86 0.27 17.79
N VAL A 40 -6.62 -0.23 17.65
CA VAL A 40 -5.40 0.50 18.00
C VAL A 40 -4.66 0.88 16.71
N THR A 41 -4.31 2.14 16.58
CA THR A 41 -3.67 2.69 15.38
C THR A 41 -2.23 3.08 15.65
N PHE A 42 -1.35 2.75 14.73
CA PHE A 42 0.01 3.29 14.64
C PHE A 42 0.22 3.90 13.26
N TYR A 43 0.73 5.13 13.25
CA TYR A 43 1.08 5.85 12.04
C TYR A 43 2.59 6.07 12.01
N ASP A 44 3.23 5.48 11.00
CA ASP A 44 4.64 5.65 10.67
C ASP A 44 4.77 6.74 9.61
N TRP A 45 5.30 7.90 10.03
CA TRP A 45 5.66 8.97 9.10
C TRP A 45 6.86 8.52 8.25
N GLY A 46 6.81 8.66 6.93
CA GLY A 46 7.86 8.11 6.05
C GLY A 46 9.28 8.62 6.35
N VAL A 47 10.29 7.96 5.80
CA VAL A 47 11.72 8.36 5.91
C VAL A 47 11.92 9.82 5.46
N GLY A 48 12.79 10.58 6.12
CA GLY A 48 13.29 11.90 5.63
C GLY A 48 12.53 13.15 6.08
N THR A 49 11.56 13.05 6.97
CA THR A 49 10.81 14.19 7.54
C THR A 49 11.56 14.92 8.65
N ASP A 50 12.58 14.28 9.25
CA ASP A 50 13.35 14.82 10.37
C ASP A 50 14.63 15.52 9.87
N ARG A 51 14.80 16.82 10.15
CA ARG A 51 15.98 17.61 9.71
C ARG A 51 17.32 17.03 10.17
N ARG A 52 17.35 16.24 11.26
CA ARG A 52 18.55 15.54 11.75
C ARG A 52 18.95 14.33 10.88
N LEU A 53 17.99 13.66 10.23
CA LEU A 53 18.26 12.53 9.32
C LEU A 53 18.87 12.99 7.99
N ILE A 54 18.72 14.27 7.62
CA ILE A 54 19.34 14.87 6.43
C ILE A 54 20.88 14.87 6.55
N ALA A 55 21.42 14.99 7.78
CA ALA A 55 22.87 14.97 8.02
C ALA A 55 23.47 13.55 8.13
N GLY A 56 22.62 12.51 8.29
CA GLY A 56 23.04 11.12 8.56
C GLY A 56 23.20 10.22 7.34
N GLY A 57 22.99 10.73 6.13
CA GLY A 57 23.11 9.95 4.90
C GLY A 57 21.81 9.26 4.51
N LEU A 58 21.43 9.43 3.25
CA LEU A 58 20.22 8.88 2.65
C LEU A 58 20.44 7.42 2.21
N SER A 59 20.69 6.54 3.18
CA SER A 59 20.85 5.10 3.01
C SER A 59 19.50 4.37 3.13
N GLY A 60 19.41 3.10 2.68
CA GLY A 60 18.24 2.23 2.90
C GLY A 60 17.95 1.93 4.39
N GLU A 61 18.79 2.42 5.31
CA GLU A 61 18.65 2.28 6.76
C GLU A 61 17.35 2.93 7.29
N GLY A 62 16.83 3.96 6.62
CA GLY A 62 15.57 4.59 7.01
C GLY A 62 14.36 3.67 6.85
N VAL A 63 14.29 2.90 5.76
CA VAL A 63 13.18 1.96 5.52
C VAL A 63 13.27 0.77 6.49
N ASP A 64 14.49 0.27 6.74
CA ASP A 64 14.74 -0.78 7.71
C ASP A 64 14.30 -0.36 9.12
N LYS A 65 14.57 0.89 9.52
CA LYS A 65 14.09 1.49 10.76
C LYS A 65 12.56 1.49 10.82
N ASN A 66 11.87 1.98 9.80
CA ASN A 66 10.40 2.05 9.78
C ASN A 66 9.76 0.65 9.90
N ILE A 67 10.31 -0.34 9.19
CA ILE A 67 9.85 -1.75 9.31
C ILE A 67 10.02 -2.25 10.75
N MET A 68 11.19 -2.00 11.36
CA MET A 68 11.46 -2.41 12.74
C MET A 68 10.61 -1.68 13.77
N ASP A 69 10.28 -0.41 13.55
CA ASP A 69 9.44 0.39 14.45
C ASP A 69 7.98 -0.08 14.39
N CYS A 70 7.45 -0.33 13.19
CA CYS A 70 6.15 -0.98 13.02
C CYS A 70 6.12 -2.36 13.71
N TYR A 71 7.15 -3.18 13.51
CA TYR A 71 7.25 -4.49 14.14
C TYR A 71 7.33 -4.39 15.67
N ARG A 72 8.09 -3.43 16.20
CA ARG A 72 8.21 -3.20 17.65
C ARG A 72 6.87 -2.76 18.25
N PHE A 73 6.15 -1.88 17.57
CA PHE A 73 4.79 -1.50 17.97
C PHE A 73 3.88 -2.74 18.07
N LEU A 74 3.92 -3.63 17.07
CA LEU A 74 3.16 -4.88 17.09
C LEU A 74 3.58 -5.82 18.24
N VAL A 75 4.88 -6.01 18.48
CA VAL A 75 5.39 -6.83 19.61
C VAL A 75 4.90 -6.34 20.97
N HIS A 76 4.73 -5.03 21.13
CA HIS A 76 4.23 -4.47 22.38
C HIS A 76 2.71 -4.57 22.53
N ASN A 77 1.95 -4.49 21.44
CA ASN A 77 0.49 -4.34 21.50
C ASN A 77 -0.30 -5.59 21.13
N TYR A 78 0.28 -6.54 20.40
CA TYR A 78 -0.42 -7.74 19.93
C TYR A 78 -0.60 -8.79 21.03
N GLU A 79 -1.81 -9.34 21.10
CA GLU A 79 -2.14 -10.55 21.83
C GLU A 79 -2.66 -11.61 20.87
N ARG A 80 -2.50 -12.89 21.24
CA ARG A 80 -2.94 -14.00 20.39
C ARG A 80 -4.43 -13.85 20.07
N GLY A 81 -4.74 -13.80 18.77
CA GLY A 81 -6.11 -13.68 18.25
C GLY A 81 -6.46 -12.28 17.78
N ASP A 82 -5.65 -11.25 18.05
CA ASP A 82 -5.89 -9.93 17.48
C ASP A 82 -5.79 -9.94 15.94
N ARG A 83 -6.51 -9.02 15.29
CA ARG A 83 -6.54 -8.91 13.82
C ARG A 83 -5.65 -7.76 13.38
N LEU A 84 -4.70 -8.04 12.49
CA LEU A 84 -3.71 -7.08 11.99
C LEU A 84 -4.14 -6.50 10.64
N TYR A 85 -4.08 -5.18 10.51
CA TYR A 85 -4.43 -4.44 9.28
C TYR A 85 -3.26 -3.52 8.92
N PHE A 86 -2.71 -3.64 7.72
CA PHE A 86 -1.60 -2.80 7.30
C PHE A 86 -1.95 -1.97 6.08
N PHE A 87 -1.56 -0.71 6.10
CA PHE A 87 -1.76 0.22 5.00
C PHE A 87 -0.48 0.94 4.66
N GLY A 88 -0.24 1.15 3.37
CA GLY A 88 0.87 2.02 3.00
C GLY A 88 0.81 2.59 1.61
N PHE A 89 1.46 3.73 1.42
CA PHE A 89 1.60 4.41 0.14
C PHE A 89 3.06 4.45 -0.29
N SER A 90 3.36 4.19 -1.56
CA SER A 90 4.71 4.34 -2.12
C SER A 90 5.76 3.49 -1.38
N ARG A 91 6.80 4.11 -0.79
CA ARG A 91 7.74 3.42 0.10
C ARG A 91 7.09 2.90 1.38
N GLY A 92 6.05 3.53 1.89
CA GLY A 92 5.25 2.99 2.99
C GLY A 92 4.53 1.68 2.61
N ALA A 93 4.11 1.53 1.36
CA ALA A 93 3.60 0.25 0.85
C ALA A 93 4.67 -0.84 0.85
N TYR A 94 5.92 -0.51 0.48
CA TYR A 94 7.07 -1.40 0.62
C TYR A 94 7.31 -1.78 2.09
N THR A 95 7.23 -0.81 3.02
CA THR A 95 7.38 -1.01 4.47
C THR A 95 6.38 -2.05 4.98
N VAL A 96 5.08 -1.88 4.71
CA VAL A 96 4.06 -2.81 5.25
C VAL A 96 4.07 -4.19 4.58
N ARG A 97 4.42 -4.27 3.29
CA ARG A 97 4.64 -5.56 2.62
C ARG A 97 5.86 -6.28 3.20
N SER A 98 6.94 -5.56 3.47
CA SER A 98 8.14 -6.10 4.12
C SER A 98 7.87 -6.50 5.57
N LEU A 99 7.04 -5.75 6.29
CA LEU A 99 6.57 -6.11 7.63
C LEU A 99 5.81 -7.45 7.61
N ALA A 100 4.95 -7.66 6.62
CA ALA A 100 4.26 -8.94 6.45
C ALA A 100 5.23 -10.10 6.18
N GLY A 101 6.23 -9.90 5.32
CA GLY A 101 7.31 -10.86 5.10
C GLY A 101 8.14 -11.14 6.35
N PHE A 102 8.42 -10.10 7.15
CA PHE A 102 9.15 -10.21 8.40
C PHE A 102 8.38 -11.05 9.44
N ILE A 103 7.07 -10.79 9.60
CA ILE A 103 6.20 -11.59 10.48
C ILE A 103 6.11 -13.03 9.98
N ARG A 104 6.02 -13.26 8.67
CA ARG A 104 6.02 -14.62 8.09
C ARG A 104 7.29 -15.39 8.46
N ASN A 105 8.44 -14.72 8.39
CA ASN A 105 9.72 -15.38 8.58
C ASN A 105 10.03 -15.63 10.06
N CYS A 106 9.88 -14.62 10.90
CA CYS A 106 10.34 -14.65 12.29
C CYS A 106 9.20 -14.73 13.31
N GLY A 107 7.95 -14.80 12.87
CA GLY A 107 6.77 -14.72 13.72
C GLY A 107 6.61 -13.31 14.28
N LEU A 108 5.64 -13.11 15.18
CA LEU A 108 5.57 -11.91 15.99
C LEU A 108 6.04 -12.24 17.41
N LEU A 109 7.10 -11.57 17.89
CA LEU A 109 7.73 -11.93 19.16
C LEU A 109 6.82 -11.68 20.36
N ARG A 110 6.92 -12.53 21.38
CA ARG A 110 6.36 -12.22 22.70
C ARG A 110 7.08 -11.00 23.28
N ARG A 111 6.33 -10.16 24.01
CA ARG A 111 6.84 -8.90 24.58
C ARG A 111 8.13 -9.07 25.39
N GLN A 112 8.25 -10.15 26.17
CA GLN A 112 9.46 -10.46 26.96
C GLN A 112 10.72 -10.73 26.12
N TYR A 113 10.57 -11.00 24.81
CA TYR A 113 11.67 -11.21 23.88
C TYR A 113 11.86 -10.05 22.90
N ALA A 114 11.31 -8.85 23.19
CA ALA A 114 11.49 -7.67 22.34
C ALA A 114 12.97 -7.33 22.08
N GLY A 115 13.89 -7.67 22.99
CA GLY A 115 15.34 -7.54 22.78
C GLY A 115 15.89 -8.37 21.61
N GLN A 116 15.14 -9.36 21.11
CA GLN A 116 15.51 -10.20 19.97
C GLN A 116 15.06 -9.62 18.60
N ILE A 117 14.37 -8.48 18.58
CA ILE A 117 13.94 -7.83 17.32
C ILE A 117 15.12 -7.64 16.34
N PRO A 118 16.32 -7.15 16.75
CA PRO A 118 17.45 -7.02 15.82
C PRO A 118 17.93 -8.36 15.26
N ALA A 119 17.90 -9.42 16.07
CA ALA A 119 18.27 -10.77 15.63
C ALA A 119 17.25 -11.35 14.64
N ALA A 120 15.96 -11.15 14.92
CA ALA A 120 14.87 -11.50 14.02
C ALA A 120 15.01 -10.74 12.69
N TYR A 121 15.29 -9.44 12.72
CA TYR A 121 15.43 -8.65 11.50
C TYR A 121 16.63 -9.08 10.66
N ARG A 122 17.78 -9.37 11.28
CA ARG A 122 18.93 -9.96 10.57
C ARG A 122 18.61 -11.32 9.94
N LEU A 123 17.81 -12.15 10.63
CA LEU A 123 17.35 -13.41 10.07
C LEU A 123 16.45 -13.18 8.86
N TYR A 124 15.52 -12.22 8.93
CA TYR A 124 14.64 -11.86 7.82
C TYR A 124 15.39 -11.30 6.62
N ARG A 125 16.37 -10.42 6.84
CA ARG A 125 17.15 -9.79 5.77
C ARG A 125 18.20 -10.73 5.16
N SER A 126 18.43 -11.90 5.77
CA SER A 126 19.37 -12.89 5.25
C SER A 126 18.83 -13.57 4.00
N ARG A 127 19.62 -13.57 2.92
CA ARG A 127 19.25 -14.13 1.60
C ARG A 127 19.61 -15.60 1.42
N SER A 128 20.11 -16.25 2.46
CA SER A 128 20.39 -17.68 2.41
C SER A 128 19.10 -18.48 2.29
N GLY A 129 19.11 -19.59 1.54
CA GLY A 129 17.99 -20.54 1.52
C GLY A 129 17.62 -21.05 2.93
N ASN A 130 18.59 -21.03 3.86
CA ASN A 130 18.41 -21.38 5.28
C ASN A 130 17.70 -20.30 6.12
N SER A 131 17.30 -19.20 5.49
CA SER A 131 16.60 -18.07 6.11
C SER A 131 15.17 -17.91 5.56
N ARG A 132 14.68 -18.85 4.74
CA ARG A 132 13.28 -18.87 4.28
C ARG A 132 12.33 -19.17 5.45
N PRO A 133 11.05 -18.75 5.40
CA PRO A 133 10.09 -18.99 6.47
C PRO A 133 9.95 -20.46 6.90
N SER A 134 10.10 -21.40 5.97
CA SER A 134 10.03 -22.85 6.24
C SER A 134 11.37 -23.46 6.68
N ALA A 135 12.47 -22.72 6.68
CA ALA A 135 13.77 -23.25 7.07
C ALA A 135 13.77 -23.63 8.57
N PRO A 136 14.46 -24.73 8.97
CA PRO A 136 14.49 -25.18 10.36
C PRO A 136 14.90 -24.09 11.36
N LYS A 137 15.86 -23.24 10.96
CA LYS A 137 16.31 -22.10 11.77
C LYS A 137 15.19 -21.10 12.06
N CYS A 138 14.39 -20.76 11.05
CA CYS A 138 13.28 -19.83 11.19
C CYS A 138 12.13 -20.43 11.99
N VAL A 139 11.81 -21.70 11.75
CA VAL A 139 10.81 -22.47 12.53
C VAL A 139 11.21 -22.51 14.01
N ALA A 140 12.44 -22.90 14.32
CA ALA A 140 12.94 -22.95 15.70
C ALA A 140 12.95 -21.57 16.36
N PHE A 141 13.29 -20.52 15.61
CA PHE A 141 13.24 -19.14 16.10
C PHE A 141 11.81 -18.74 16.50
N ARG A 142 10.81 -19.05 15.65
CA ARG A 142 9.40 -18.78 15.94
C ARG A 142 8.90 -19.55 17.15
N GLN A 143 9.16 -20.86 17.21
CA GLN A 143 8.79 -21.68 18.37
C GLN A 143 9.35 -21.13 19.69
N LYS A 144 10.59 -20.63 19.66
CA LYS A 144 11.27 -20.12 20.86
C LYS A 144 10.82 -18.72 21.26
N TYR A 145 10.55 -17.82 20.32
CA TYR A 145 10.37 -16.39 20.65
C TYR A 145 8.99 -15.81 20.28
N ALA A 146 8.28 -16.41 19.32
CA ALA A 146 7.02 -15.86 18.82
C ALA A 146 5.80 -16.21 19.68
N VAL A 147 4.74 -15.39 19.55
CA VAL A 147 3.42 -15.62 20.17
C VAL A 147 2.73 -16.86 19.57
N ALA A 148 2.95 -17.10 18.28
CA ALA A 148 2.47 -18.26 17.54
C ALA A 148 3.43 -18.57 16.37
N ASP A 149 3.42 -19.81 15.87
CA ASP A 149 4.20 -20.18 14.69
C ASP A 149 3.74 -19.41 13.44
N ILE A 150 2.44 -19.23 13.27
CA ILE A 150 1.85 -18.40 12.22
C ILE A 150 0.95 -17.35 12.87
N THR A 151 1.19 -16.09 12.53
CA THR A 151 0.35 -14.96 12.91
C THR A 151 -0.31 -14.40 11.64
N PRO A 152 -1.62 -14.66 11.42
CA PRO A 152 -2.32 -14.14 10.25
C PRO A 152 -2.37 -12.62 10.25
N ILE A 153 -2.29 -12.05 9.06
CA ILE A 153 -2.56 -10.64 8.77
C ILE A 153 -3.92 -10.60 8.09
N GLU A 154 -4.85 -9.86 8.67
CA GLU A 154 -6.21 -9.81 8.18
C GLU A 154 -6.27 -9.09 6.84
N PHE A 155 -5.66 -7.91 6.75
CA PHE A 155 -5.76 -7.05 5.59
C PHE A 155 -4.46 -6.31 5.31
N VAL A 156 -4.05 -6.24 4.04
CA VAL A 156 -2.97 -5.37 3.57
C VAL A 156 -3.50 -4.52 2.41
N GLY A 157 -3.63 -3.22 2.64
CA GLY A 157 -4.11 -2.24 1.67
C GLY A 157 -3.01 -1.27 1.24
N VAL A 158 -2.56 -1.34 -0.01
CA VAL A 158 -1.47 -0.49 -0.49
C VAL A 158 -1.89 0.43 -1.63
N PHE A 159 -1.32 1.62 -1.63
CA PHE A 159 -1.44 2.62 -2.69
C PHE A 159 -0.11 2.66 -3.45
N ASP A 160 -0.18 2.36 -4.73
CA ASP A 160 0.88 2.46 -5.73
C ASP A 160 2.29 2.08 -5.24
N THR A 161 2.44 0.82 -4.81
CA THR A 161 3.74 0.31 -4.34
C THR A 161 4.82 0.51 -5.40
N VAL A 162 5.90 1.20 -5.05
CA VAL A 162 7.13 1.28 -5.84
C VAL A 162 8.26 0.57 -5.11
N GLY A 163 9.15 -0.10 -5.84
CA GLY A 163 10.31 -0.76 -5.24
C GLY A 163 11.21 0.25 -4.54
N SER A 164 11.87 -0.13 -3.44
CA SER A 164 12.73 0.79 -2.66
C SER A 164 13.92 1.38 -3.45
N PHE A 165 14.21 0.87 -4.65
CA PHE A 165 15.22 1.41 -5.57
C PHE A 165 14.70 2.43 -6.58
N GLY A 166 13.37 2.55 -6.70
CA GLY A 166 12.68 3.27 -7.77
C GLY A 166 12.36 4.74 -7.47
N VAL A 167 12.90 5.33 -6.41
CA VAL A 167 12.75 6.78 -6.20
C VAL A 167 14.15 7.40 -6.10
N PRO A 168 14.62 8.08 -7.15
CA PRO A 168 15.87 8.81 -7.12
C PRO A 168 15.81 9.84 -6.00
N LEU A 169 16.77 9.77 -5.09
CA LEU A 169 17.03 10.87 -4.19
C LEU A 169 17.59 12.03 -5.02
N PRO A 170 17.14 13.27 -4.80
CA PRO A 170 17.75 14.42 -5.45
C PRO A 170 19.18 14.52 -4.92
N PHE A 171 20.10 13.99 -5.72
CA PHE A 171 21.49 14.36 -5.97
C PHE A 171 22.42 13.16 -6.14
N TRP A 172 22.34 12.06 -5.39
CA TRP A 172 23.44 11.08 -5.38
C TRP A 172 22.97 9.63 -5.61
N GLY A 173 22.93 9.22 -6.88
CA GLY A 173 22.98 7.81 -7.30
C GLY A 173 21.74 6.93 -7.07
N THR A 174 21.62 5.89 -7.89
CA THR A 174 20.83 4.70 -7.57
C THR A 174 21.58 3.91 -6.49
N LEU A 175 21.01 3.76 -5.29
CA LEU A 175 21.63 2.94 -4.24
C LEU A 175 21.85 1.51 -4.75
N GLY A 176 23.12 1.13 -4.89
CA GLY A 176 23.59 -0.08 -5.57
C GLY A 176 23.57 -1.35 -4.72
N ASP A 177 22.96 -1.35 -3.53
CA ASP A 177 22.90 -2.57 -2.73
C ASP A 177 21.72 -3.43 -3.16
N ARG A 178 22.03 -4.52 -3.88
CA ARG A 178 21.07 -5.57 -4.22
C ARG A 178 20.19 -5.97 -3.03
N ASP A 179 20.63 -5.77 -1.78
CA ASP A 179 19.99 -6.15 -0.51
C ASP A 179 18.61 -5.54 -0.24
N TYR A 180 18.19 -4.48 -0.92
CA TYR A 180 16.85 -3.87 -0.76
C TYR A 180 15.81 -4.33 -1.78
N LEU A 181 16.11 -5.36 -2.59
CA LEU A 181 15.08 -6.00 -3.43
C LEU A 181 14.12 -6.70 -2.48
N PHE A 182 12.82 -6.62 -2.76
CA PHE A 182 11.79 -7.34 -2.01
C PHE A 182 12.31 -8.74 -1.69
N HIS A 183 12.40 -9.07 -0.41
CA HIS A 183 12.74 -10.44 0.00
C HIS A 183 11.69 -11.45 -0.47
N ASP A 184 10.48 -10.95 -0.74
CA ASP A 184 9.40 -11.69 -1.36
C ASP A 184 8.47 -10.70 -2.08
N THR A 185 8.42 -10.71 -3.42
CA THR A 185 7.27 -10.12 -4.14
C THR A 185 6.04 -11.01 -4.02
N GLU A 186 6.22 -12.25 -3.57
CA GLU A 186 5.14 -13.19 -3.37
C GLU A 186 4.28 -12.77 -2.16
N PRO A 187 2.96 -12.64 -2.35
CA PRO A 187 2.05 -12.43 -1.24
C PRO A 187 2.13 -13.63 -0.28
N SER A 188 2.51 -13.34 0.96
CA SER A 188 2.62 -14.34 2.02
C SER A 188 1.26 -14.99 2.27
N LYS A 189 1.23 -16.33 2.39
CA LYS A 189 0.02 -17.09 2.76
C LYS A 189 -0.60 -16.68 4.11
N ILE A 190 0.10 -15.87 4.91
CA ILE A 190 -0.43 -15.35 6.17
C ILE A 190 -1.33 -14.11 5.95
N ILE A 191 -1.26 -13.46 4.78
CA ILE A 191 -2.12 -12.33 4.41
C ILE A 191 -3.43 -12.91 3.89
N ARG A 192 -4.54 -12.61 4.58
CA ARG A 192 -5.86 -13.10 4.20
C ARG A 192 -6.45 -12.31 3.03
N HIS A 193 -6.36 -10.98 3.09
CA HIS A 193 -6.92 -10.08 2.09
C HIS A 193 -5.88 -9.02 1.70
N ALA A 194 -5.56 -8.95 0.41
CA ALA A 194 -4.58 -8.01 -0.14
C ALA A 194 -5.25 -7.10 -1.19
N ARG A 195 -5.10 -5.78 -1.04
CA ARG A 195 -5.66 -4.75 -1.93
C ARG A 195 -4.57 -3.79 -2.37
N HIS A 196 -4.47 -3.54 -3.67
CA HIS A 196 -3.50 -2.62 -4.24
C HIS A 196 -4.21 -1.67 -5.21
N ALA A 197 -4.24 -0.38 -4.89
CA ALA A 197 -4.64 0.66 -5.82
C ALA A 197 -3.43 1.09 -6.66
N VAL A 198 -3.50 0.98 -7.98
CA VAL A 198 -2.36 1.20 -8.89
C VAL A 198 -2.62 2.39 -9.82
N ALA A 199 -1.63 3.25 -10.01
CA ALA A 199 -1.72 4.40 -10.91
C ALA A 199 -1.62 3.98 -12.37
N ILE A 200 -2.51 4.49 -13.22
CA ILE A 200 -2.47 4.28 -14.68
C ILE A 200 -1.48 5.24 -15.35
N ASP A 201 -1.45 6.50 -14.91
CA ASP A 201 -0.87 7.62 -15.67
C ASP A 201 0.52 8.05 -15.17
N GLU A 202 1.10 7.32 -14.21
CA GLU A 202 2.49 7.52 -13.79
C GLU A 202 3.45 7.10 -14.89
N ASN A 203 4.36 8.00 -15.26
CA ASN A 203 5.23 7.85 -16.43
C ASN A 203 6.72 8.08 -16.15
N ARG A 204 7.12 8.24 -14.88
CA ARG A 204 8.53 8.17 -14.47
C ARG A 204 8.94 6.70 -14.39
N GLY A 205 9.92 6.29 -15.20
CA GLY A 205 10.38 4.90 -15.22
C GLY A 205 10.94 4.40 -13.88
N ASP A 206 11.37 5.28 -13.00
CA ASP A 206 11.80 4.89 -11.66
C ASP A 206 10.60 4.41 -10.81
N PHE A 207 9.40 4.94 -11.05
CA PHE A 207 8.17 4.64 -10.32
C PHE A 207 7.40 3.48 -10.96
N GLU A 208 8.09 2.48 -11.51
CA GLU A 208 7.45 1.25 -11.98
C GLU A 208 6.75 0.53 -10.80
N PRO A 209 5.46 0.18 -10.94
CA PRO A 209 4.72 -0.39 -9.83
C PRO A 209 5.20 -1.82 -9.54
N THR A 210 5.48 -2.11 -8.28
CA THR A 210 5.71 -3.48 -7.84
C THR A 210 4.37 -4.14 -7.58
N LEU A 211 3.85 -4.86 -8.57
CA LEU A 211 2.63 -5.66 -8.42
C LEU A 211 2.87 -6.89 -7.52
N TRP A 212 1.79 -7.49 -7.02
CA TRP A 212 1.78 -8.83 -6.46
C TRP A 212 1.62 -9.87 -7.57
N ASP A 213 2.33 -10.98 -7.41
CA ASP A 213 2.14 -12.16 -8.23
C ASP A 213 0.76 -12.79 -7.93
N GLN A 214 -0.05 -12.95 -8.96
CA GLN A 214 -1.35 -13.62 -8.85
C GLN A 214 -1.13 -15.10 -8.53
N ARG A 215 -1.74 -15.59 -7.45
CA ARG A 215 -1.71 -17.01 -7.06
C ARG A 215 -3.10 -17.50 -6.69
N SER A 216 -3.41 -18.70 -7.14
CA SER A 216 -4.67 -19.37 -6.78
C SER A 216 -4.77 -19.55 -5.26
N GLY A 217 -5.96 -19.28 -4.73
CA GLY A 217 -6.26 -19.44 -3.29
C GLY A 217 -5.84 -18.27 -2.40
N LEU A 218 -5.28 -17.17 -2.96
CA LEU A 218 -5.07 -15.92 -2.23
C LEU A 218 -6.10 -14.88 -2.67
N ASP A 219 -6.71 -14.16 -1.72
CA ASP A 219 -7.60 -13.04 -2.04
C ASP A 219 -6.77 -11.77 -2.26
N ILE A 220 -6.39 -11.55 -3.52
CA ILE A 220 -5.60 -10.39 -3.97
C ILE A 220 -6.42 -9.62 -5.02
N ARG A 221 -6.60 -8.32 -4.82
CA ARG A 221 -7.13 -7.42 -5.84
C ARG A 221 -6.16 -6.28 -6.13
N GLN A 222 -5.83 -6.10 -7.39
CA GLN A 222 -4.97 -5.01 -7.88
C GLN A 222 -5.79 -4.20 -8.88
N VAL A 223 -6.34 -3.08 -8.40
CA VAL A 223 -7.28 -2.26 -9.17
C VAL A 223 -6.54 -1.02 -9.66
N TRP A 224 -6.71 -0.73 -10.94
CA TRP A 224 -6.04 0.39 -11.62
C TRP A 224 -6.94 1.63 -11.66
N PHE A 225 -6.37 2.77 -11.33
CA PHE A 225 -7.06 4.05 -11.19
C PHE A 225 -6.43 5.11 -12.10
N ALA A 226 -7.27 5.99 -12.66
CA ALA A 226 -6.77 7.18 -13.36
C ALA A 226 -6.01 8.09 -12.39
N GLY A 227 -4.87 8.60 -12.83
CA GLY A 227 -3.96 9.39 -12.00
C GLY A 227 -2.51 8.94 -12.07
N THR A 228 -1.60 9.86 -11.69
CA THR A 228 -0.19 9.59 -11.37
C THR A 228 -0.03 9.02 -9.96
N HIS A 229 1.21 8.77 -9.51
CA HIS A 229 1.49 8.13 -8.21
C HIS A 229 0.79 8.80 -7.02
N SER A 230 0.91 10.12 -6.87
CA SER A 230 0.24 10.85 -5.77
C SER A 230 -1.23 11.17 -6.05
N ASP A 231 -1.71 11.03 -7.30
CA ASP A 231 -3.15 10.98 -7.59
C ASP A 231 -3.79 9.66 -7.11
N ILE A 232 -3.00 8.68 -6.64
CA ILE A 232 -3.51 7.45 -6.00
C ILE A 232 -3.25 7.49 -4.49
N GLY A 233 -2.05 7.90 -4.07
CA GLY A 233 -1.68 7.97 -2.66
C GLY A 233 -2.18 9.17 -1.90
N GLY A 234 -2.54 10.26 -2.59
CA GLY A 234 -2.89 11.55 -1.99
C GLY A 234 -1.69 12.46 -1.77
N GLY A 235 -1.95 13.62 -1.16
CA GLY A 235 -0.94 14.66 -0.91
C GLY A 235 -1.09 15.93 -1.77
N TYR A 236 -1.86 15.87 -2.86
CA TYR A 236 -2.18 17.04 -3.68
C TYR A 236 -3.29 17.92 -3.09
N LYS A 237 -3.28 19.19 -3.48
CA LYS A 237 -4.34 20.16 -3.14
C LYS A 237 -5.67 19.86 -3.83
N GLU A 238 -5.60 19.28 -5.03
CA GLU A 238 -6.75 18.80 -5.81
C GLU A 238 -6.81 17.26 -5.65
N PRO A 239 -7.50 16.72 -4.63
CA PRO A 239 -7.33 15.33 -4.22
C PRO A 239 -8.34 14.37 -4.85
N GLY A 240 -9.25 14.84 -5.72
CA GLY A 240 -10.42 14.08 -6.18
C GLY A 240 -10.09 12.72 -6.80
N LEU A 241 -8.99 12.64 -7.56
CA LEU A 241 -8.50 11.36 -8.09
C LEU A 241 -8.01 10.43 -6.97
N SER A 242 -7.23 10.95 -6.01
CA SER A 242 -6.73 10.16 -4.89
C SER A 242 -7.85 9.69 -3.97
N HIS A 243 -8.90 10.50 -3.81
CA HIS A 243 -10.08 10.11 -3.06
C HIS A 243 -10.87 8.98 -3.73
N CYS A 244 -10.81 8.81 -5.06
CA CYS A 244 -11.37 7.61 -5.71
C CYS A 244 -10.71 6.33 -5.19
N ALA A 245 -9.37 6.31 -5.10
CA ALA A 245 -8.62 5.18 -4.56
C ALA A 245 -8.82 5.03 -3.04
N GLY A 246 -8.80 6.14 -2.30
CA GLY A 246 -9.01 6.16 -0.85
C GLY A 246 -10.38 5.63 -0.45
N HIS A 247 -11.43 6.06 -1.14
CA HIS A 247 -12.80 5.59 -0.92
C HIS A 247 -12.92 4.09 -1.22
N TRP A 248 -12.33 3.59 -2.33
CA TRP A 248 -12.29 2.15 -2.58
C TRP A 248 -11.59 1.36 -1.47
N MET A 249 -10.41 1.81 -1.04
CA MET A 249 -9.66 1.14 0.03
C MET A 249 -10.41 1.14 1.37
N LEU A 250 -11.09 2.24 1.69
CA LEU A 250 -11.96 2.36 2.86
C LEU A 250 -13.05 1.29 2.86
N HIS A 251 -13.77 1.15 1.74
CA HIS A 251 -14.84 0.15 1.61
C HIS A 251 -14.31 -1.28 1.73
N GLU A 252 -13.19 -1.59 1.08
CA GLU A 252 -12.55 -2.91 1.19
C GLU A 252 -12.12 -3.22 2.64
N ALA A 253 -11.45 -2.28 3.33
CA ALA A 253 -11.04 -2.47 4.71
C ALA A 253 -12.24 -2.63 5.67
N THR A 254 -13.32 -1.88 5.43
CA THR A 254 -14.57 -1.93 6.20
C THR A 254 -15.27 -3.27 6.04
N ALA A 255 -15.29 -3.82 4.82
CA ALA A 255 -15.86 -5.13 4.53
C ALA A 255 -15.16 -6.26 5.32
N PHE A 256 -13.87 -6.10 5.61
CA PHE A 256 -13.11 -7.01 6.48
C PHE A 256 -13.05 -6.56 7.94
N GLY A 257 -13.88 -5.59 8.33
CA GLY A 257 -14.19 -5.28 9.70
C GLY A 257 -13.45 -4.11 10.31
N LEU A 258 -12.44 -3.51 9.70
CA LEU A 258 -11.83 -2.29 10.26
C LEU A 258 -12.82 -1.13 10.16
N GLN A 259 -13.22 -0.54 11.28
CA GLN A 259 -14.22 0.53 11.29
C GLN A 259 -13.56 1.90 11.37
N PHE A 260 -14.18 2.87 10.72
CA PHE A 260 -13.71 4.27 10.70
C PHE A 260 -14.80 5.19 11.24
N GLU A 261 -14.40 6.37 11.67
CA GLU A 261 -15.30 7.45 12.04
C GLU A 261 -15.97 8.04 10.80
N SER A 262 -17.21 8.51 10.97
CA SER A 262 -18.04 8.98 9.86
C SER A 262 -17.43 10.15 9.09
N HIS A 263 -16.66 11.02 9.77
CA HIS A 263 -16.01 12.18 9.16
C HIS A 263 -15.00 11.82 8.05
N LEU A 264 -14.55 10.57 7.97
CA LEU A 264 -13.71 10.12 6.87
C LEU A 264 -14.45 10.15 5.53
N ASN A 265 -15.75 9.80 5.52
CA ASN A 265 -16.56 9.85 4.30
C ASN A 265 -16.73 11.30 3.82
N ASP A 266 -16.79 12.26 4.74
CA ASP A 266 -16.87 13.68 4.40
C ASP A 266 -15.51 14.22 3.91
N SER A 267 -14.40 13.62 4.37
CA SER A 267 -13.04 14.01 3.99
C SER A 267 -12.62 13.41 2.64
N LEU A 268 -13.05 12.18 2.34
CA LEU A 268 -12.82 11.50 1.07
C LEU A 268 -13.94 11.85 0.10
N VAL A 269 -13.74 12.91 -0.68
CA VAL A 269 -14.66 13.36 -1.73
C VAL A 269 -14.09 12.93 -3.09
N PRO A 270 -14.52 11.79 -3.68
CA PRO A 270 -14.01 11.32 -4.96
C PRO A 270 -14.50 12.19 -6.11
N ASP A 271 -13.59 12.63 -6.96
CA ASP A 271 -13.91 13.31 -8.21
C ASP A 271 -13.04 12.75 -9.35
N PRO A 272 -13.60 11.86 -10.20
CA PRO A 272 -12.91 11.31 -11.37
C PRO A 272 -12.46 12.36 -12.40
N LEU A 273 -13.06 13.55 -12.38
CA LEU A 273 -12.84 14.63 -13.35
C LEU A 273 -11.87 15.70 -12.82
N ASP A 274 -11.37 15.53 -11.59
CA ASP A 274 -10.43 16.45 -10.98
C ASP A 274 -9.11 16.51 -11.79
N LYS A 275 -8.22 17.41 -11.41
CA LYS A 275 -6.97 17.66 -12.10
C LYS A 275 -6.09 16.40 -12.11
N LEU A 276 -5.70 15.96 -13.31
CA LEU A 276 -4.62 15.00 -13.49
C LEU A 276 -3.29 15.74 -13.33
N HIS A 277 -2.49 15.33 -12.35
CA HIS A 277 -1.19 15.90 -12.11
C HIS A 277 -0.14 15.34 -13.08
N ASN A 278 0.99 16.03 -13.19
CA ASN A 278 2.15 15.55 -13.93
C ASN A 278 3.36 15.62 -13.00
N GLU A 279 3.92 14.45 -12.72
CA GLU A 279 5.04 14.28 -11.79
C GLU A 279 6.40 14.18 -12.50
N ARG A 280 6.40 14.00 -13.83
CA ARG A 280 7.62 14.01 -14.66
C ARG A 280 8.05 15.45 -14.94
N LYS A 281 8.68 16.06 -13.93
CA LYS A 281 9.23 17.43 -13.95
C LYS A 281 10.72 17.43 -13.57
N GLY A 282 11.43 18.50 -13.89
CA GLY A 282 12.83 18.68 -13.50
C GLY A 282 13.73 17.55 -14.01
N LEU A 283 14.53 16.95 -13.11
CA LEU A 283 15.46 15.86 -13.45
C LEU A 283 14.78 14.63 -14.08
N TYR A 284 13.49 14.39 -13.80
CA TYR A 284 12.75 13.28 -14.42
C TYR A 284 12.48 13.49 -15.92
N LEU A 285 12.58 14.73 -16.43
CA LEU A 285 12.49 14.99 -17.87
C LEU A 285 13.68 14.42 -18.65
N MET A 286 14.83 14.24 -17.98
CA MET A 286 16.05 13.67 -18.56
C MET A 286 16.04 12.13 -18.59
N ARG A 287 15.07 11.50 -17.91
CA ARG A 287 14.93 10.05 -17.84
C ARG A 287 13.89 9.55 -18.83
N ALA A 288 14.01 8.30 -19.26
CA ALA A 288 13.04 7.69 -20.16
C ALA A 288 11.62 7.75 -19.57
N GLU A 289 10.67 8.13 -20.40
CA GLU A 289 9.25 8.01 -20.07
C GLU A 289 8.87 6.52 -20.09
N ALA A 290 8.17 6.08 -19.05
CA ALA A 290 7.60 4.73 -18.98
C ALA A 290 6.08 4.79 -19.25
N ILE A 291 5.55 3.73 -19.84
CA ILE A 291 4.11 3.53 -20.00
C ILE A 291 3.79 2.22 -19.29
N ARG A 292 3.05 2.31 -18.19
CA ARG A 292 2.68 1.15 -17.38
C ARG A 292 1.83 0.16 -18.18
N GLN A 293 2.02 -1.12 -17.90
CA GLN A 293 1.21 -2.20 -18.46
C GLN A 293 0.05 -2.52 -17.51
N ILE A 294 -1.16 -2.14 -17.90
CA ILE A 294 -2.38 -2.47 -17.14
C ILE A 294 -2.64 -3.97 -17.24
N SER A 295 -2.68 -4.65 -16.10
CA SER A 295 -2.78 -6.12 -16.00
C SER A 295 -3.97 -6.61 -15.19
N GLY A 296 -4.79 -5.71 -14.67
CA GLY A 296 -5.91 -6.04 -13.78
C GLY A 296 -7.14 -5.18 -14.06
N PRO A 297 -8.20 -5.33 -13.24
CA PRO A 297 -9.42 -4.55 -13.37
C PRO A 297 -9.17 -3.05 -13.24
N LEU A 298 -9.99 -2.25 -13.92
CA LEU A 298 -10.00 -0.81 -13.78
C LEU A 298 -11.08 -0.39 -12.76
N HIS A 299 -10.81 0.65 -11.99
CA HIS A 299 -11.88 1.31 -11.24
C HIS A 299 -12.76 2.11 -12.20
N VAL A 300 -14.06 2.18 -11.92
CA VAL A 300 -15.05 2.89 -12.75
C VAL A 300 -14.69 4.36 -13.00
N SER A 301 -13.94 5.00 -12.10
CA SER A 301 -13.46 6.38 -12.26
C SER A 301 -12.58 6.57 -13.50
N ALA A 302 -11.81 5.55 -13.91
CA ALA A 302 -11.00 5.62 -15.13
C ALA A 302 -11.87 5.72 -16.38
N ARG A 303 -12.96 4.94 -16.43
CA ARG A 303 -13.94 5.02 -17.52
C ARG A 303 -14.68 6.35 -17.52
N GLN A 304 -15.19 6.79 -16.37
CA GLN A 304 -15.88 8.08 -16.24
C GLN A 304 -15.02 9.23 -16.77
N ARG A 305 -13.74 9.24 -16.42
CA ARG A 305 -12.76 10.22 -16.90
C ARG A 305 -12.52 10.15 -18.40
N TRP A 306 -12.39 8.94 -18.95
CA TRP A 306 -12.20 8.70 -20.38
C TRP A 306 -13.41 9.12 -21.22
N ASP A 307 -14.61 8.74 -20.78
CA ASP A 307 -15.86 9.04 -21.47
C ASP A 307 -16.10 10.56 -21.51
N ALA A 308 -15.82 11.28 -20.40
CA ALA A 308 -15.89 12.73 -20.32
C ALA A 308 -14.74 13.48 -21.04
N ASP A 309 -13.71 12.76 -21.48
CA ASP A 309 -12.45 13.32 -21.99
C ASP A 309 -11.88 14.43 -21.08
N ALA A 310 -11.96 14.23 -19.77
CA ALA A 310 -11.75 15.28 -18.79
C ALA A 310 -10.34 15.87 -18.90
N ARG A 311 -10.26 17.11 -19.41
CA ARG A 311 -9.00 17.83 -19.65
C ARG A 311 -8.09 17.06 -20.62
N ASP A 312 -8.62 16.64 -21.77
CA ASP A 312 -7.91 15.92 -22.84
C ASP A 312 -7.33 14.57 -22.38
N TYR A 313 -8.07 13.87 -21.50
CA TYR A 313 -7.58 12.64 -20.88
C TYR A 313 -7.28 11.54 -21.91
N ARG A 314 -8.05 11.47 -23.00
CA ARG A 314 -7.83 10.49 -24.09
C ARG A 314 -6.48 10.65 -24.77
N GLN A 315 -5.93 11.87 -24.77
CA GLN A 315 -4.60 12.15 -25.30
C GLN A 315 -3.50 11.91 -24.25
N LYS A 316 -3.79 12.22 -22.98
CA LYS A 316 -2.80 12.15 -21.88
C LYS A 316 -2.57 10.74 -21.36
N SER A 317 -3.60 9.90 -21.30
CA SER A 317 -3.51 8.55 -20.74
C SER A 317 -2.99 7.53 -21.75
N LYS A 318 -1.66 7.47 -21.90
CA LYS A 318 -1.02 6.55 -22.86
C LYS A 318 -1.28 5.07 -22.53
N ALA A 319 -1.27 4.70 -21.26
CA ALA A 319 -1.49 3.33 -20.82
C ALA A 319 -2.93 2.87 -21.05
N LEU A 320 -3.93 3.69 -20.70
CA LEU A 320 -5.33 3.37 -20.94
C LEU A 320 -5.66 3.36 -22.44
N LYS A 321 -5.13 4.32 -23.21
CA LYS A 321 -5.28 4.34 -24.66
C LYS A 321 -4.76 3.05 -25.29
N ARG A 322 -3.55 2.60 -24.92
CA ARG A 322 -2.99 1.33 -25.39
C ARG A 322 -3.86 0.13 -25.04
N LEU A 323 -4.39 0.08 -23.81
CA LEU A 323 -5.30 -1.00 -23.40
C LEU A 323 -6.58 -1.00 -24.25
N LEU A 324 -7.20 0.15 -24.44
CA LEU A 324 -8.44 0.28 -25.22
C LEU A 324 -8.21 -0.05 -26.69
N GLU A 325 -7.11 0.39 -27.30
CA GLU A 325 -6.74 -0.01 -28.66
C GLU A 325 -6.61 -1.54 -28.78
N ALA A 326 -5.96 -2.19 -27.81
CA ALA A 326 -5.84 -3.65 -27.77
C ALA A 326 -7.16 -4.38 -27.50
N LYS A 327 -8.19 -3.68 -27.03
CA LYS A 327 -9.55 -4.18 -26.80
C LYS A 327 -10.56 -3.63 -27.82
N GLU A 328 -10.10 -3.06 -28.93
CA GLU A 328 -10.96 -2.49 -29.97
C GLU A 328 -11.95 -1.44 -29.44
N HIS A 329 -11.57 -0.72 -28.38
CA HIS A 329 -12.38 0.25 -27.65
C HIS A 329 -13.65 -0.33 -26.99
N ASP A 330 -13.73 -1.65 -26.85
CA ASP A 330 -14.84 -2.35 -26.21
C ASP A 330 -14.62 -2.50 -24.70
N TRP A 331 -15.26 -1.61 -23.93
CA TRP A 331 -15.23 -1.64 -22.46
C TRP A 331 -15.83 -2.91 -21.85
N SER A 332 -16.61 -3.71 -22.59
CA SER A 332 -17.16 -4.97 -22.06
C SER A 332 -16.07 -6.03 -21.86
N GLN A 333 -14.93 -5.88 -22.52
CA GLN A 333 -13.75 -6.75 -22.38
C GLN A 333 -12.82 -6.36 -21.23
N ILE A 334 -13.20 -5.34 -20.46
CA ILE A 334 -12.43 -4.81 -19.32
C ILE A 334 -13.27 -4.94 -18.06
N GLU A 335 -12.74 -5.66 -17.07
CA GLU A 335 -13.39 -5.76 -15.77
C GLU A 335 -13.38 -4.38 -15.08
N LEU A 336 -14.57 -3.88 -14.72
CA LEU A 336 -14.75 -2.63 -14.01
C LEU A 336 -15.15 -2.89 -12.55
N VAL A 337 -14.33 -2.40 -11.63
CA VAL A 337 -14.62 -2.41 -10.20
C VAL A 337 -15.36 -1.14 -9.83
N ARG A 338 -16.53 -1.32 -9.19
CA ARG A 338 -17.28 -0.27 -8.49
C ARG A 338 -17.11 -0.51 -6.99
N THR A 339 -17.06 0.54 -6.18
CA THR A 339 -17.03 0.37 -4.72
C THR A 339 -18.22 -0.49 -4.25
N GLY A 340 -17.96 -1.36 -3.26
CA GLY A 340 -18.68 -2.61 -3.00
C GLY A 340 -20.22 -2.56 -2.96
N ILE A 341 -20.84 -3.30 -3.89
CA ILE A 341 -22.24 -3.75 -3.75
C ILE A 341 -22.22 -5.06 -2.98
N GLY A 342 -22.44 -4.92 -1.67
CA GLY A 342 -22.96 -5.97 -0.80
C GLY A 342 -24.37 -5.62 -0.34
N ARG A 343 -25.31 -5.37 -1.28
CA ARG A 343 -26.73 -5.66 -1.13
C ARG A 343 -27.31 -5.98 -2.51
N VAL A 344 -27.87 -7.18 -2.63
CA VAL A 344 -28.80 -7.52 -3.69
C VAL A 344 -30.00 -6.60 -3.52
N GLU A 345 -30.19 -5.63 -4.41
CA GLU A 345 -31.50 -5.05 -4.63
C GLU A 345 -32.26 -6.01 -5.56
N SER A 346 -33.26 -6.67 -5.02
CA SER A 346 -34.29 -7.33 -5.83
C SER A 346 -34.92 -6.29 -6.76
N PRO A 347 -35.26 -6.65 -8.02
CA PRO A 347 -35.97 -5.73 -8.89
C PRO A 347 -37.33 -5.43 -8.25
N VAL A 348 -37.53 -4.18 -7.86
CA VAL A 348 -38.86 -3.66 -7.52
C VAL A 348 -39.69 -3.76 -8.79
N VAL A 349 -40.59 -4.74 -8.82
CA VAL A 349 -41.64 -4.83 -9.82
C VAL A 349 -42.60 -3.65 -9.56
N PRO A 350 -42.84 -2.76 -10.54
CA PRO A 350 -43.84 -1.72 -10.36
C PRO A 350 -45.23 -2.37 -10.28
N VAL A 351 -45.98 -1.99 -9.25
CA VAL A 351 -47.42 -2.25 -9.12
C VAL A 351 -48.18 -1.27 -10.00
#